data_AF-A0A7R7VXC7-F1
#
_entry.id   AF-A0A7R7VXC7-F1
#
_cell.length_a   1.000
_cell.length_b   1.000
_cell.length_c   1.000
_cell.angle_alpha   90.00
_cell.angle_beta   90.00
_cell.angle_gamma   90.00
#
_symmetry.space_group_name_H-M   'P 1'
#
loop_
_entity.id
_entity.type
_entity.pdbx_description
1 polymer ?
#
loop_
_entity_poly.entity_id
_entity_poly.type
_entity_poly.pdbx_seq_one_letter_code
_entity_poly.pdbx_strand_id
1 'polypeptide(L)'
;MAIVSSGRKQKVDKSEARRKLRESRNYDPLAHRKEDSQRSRGRASMETKELYKETVKLYEEFLTSEGVIPAEFRITENFPVPKIEELKSFIRWYIASTEGSIDDSPTMRTVLTFAQQFVPGFYLVTGNQIPP
;
A
#
# COMPACT_ATOMS: atom_id res chain seq x y z
N MET A 1 -18.01 10.80 38.62
CA MET A 1 -18.42 11.07 37.22
C MET A 1 -17.85 12.42 36.83
N ALA A 2 -17.23 12.73 35.69
CA ALA A 2 -16.81 11.96 34.52
C ALA A 2 -15.69 12.79 33.83
N ILE A 3 -14.44 12.28 33.78
CA ILE A 3 -13.33 12.89 33.03
C ILE A 3 -13.28 12.20 31.66
N VAL A 4 -14.22 12.53 30.77
CA VAL A 4 -14.24 11.94 29.40
C VAL A 4 -14.53 13.01 28.31
N SER A 5 -14.73 14.28 28.67
CA SER A 5 -15.28 15.28 27.73
C SER A 5 -14.22 15.99 26.86
N SER A 6 -13.01 16.22 27.35
CA SER A 6 -11.97 17.02 26.66
C SER A 6 -11.40 16.31 25.41
N GLY A 7 -10.95 15.06 25.55
CA GLY A 7 -10.35 14.30 24.44
C GLY A 7 -11.34 13.87 23.35
N ARG A 8 -12.62 13.69 23.69
CA ARG A 8 -13.68 13.40 22.71
C ARG A 8 -14.01 14.63 21.86
N LYS A 9 -14.17 15.81 22.46
CA LYS A 9 -14.41 17.06 21.71
C LYS A 9 -13.28 17.37 20.73
N GLN A 10 -12.02 17.30 21.15
CA GLN A 10 -10.87 17.50 20.25
C GLN A 10 -10.80 16.50 19.10
N LYS A 11 -11.17 15.22 19.32
CA LYS A 11 -11.20 14.22 18.25
C LYS A 11 -12.33 14.46 17.24
N VAL A 12 -13.51 14.89 17.72
CA VAL A 12 -14.66 15.23 16.87
C VAL A 12 -14.31 16.45 15.99
N ASP A 13 -13.71 17.49 16.57
CA ASP A 13 -13.25 18.68 15.84
C ASP A 13 -12.25 18.34 14.72
N LYS A 14 -11.26 17.49 15.01
CA LYS A 14 -10.30 17.04 13.99
C LYS A 14 -10.96 16.20 12.90
N SER A 15 -11.96 15.39 13.24
CA SER A 15 -12.71 14.59 12.26
C SER A 15 -13.53 15.48 11.32
N GLU A 16 -14.22 16.49 11.86
CA GLU A 16 -14.99 17.46 11.09
C GLU A 16 -14.10 18.35 10.22
N ALA A 17 -12.96 18.82 10.73
CA ALA A 17 -11.99 19.58 9.94
C ALA A 17 -11.48 18.77 8.74
N ARG A 18 -11.16 17.48 8.95
CA ARG A 18 -10.77 16.56 7.87
C ARG A 18 -11.91 16.33 6.87
N ARG A 19 -13.17 16.28 7.35
CA ARG A 19 -14.35 16.14 6.48
C ARG A 19 -14.55 17.39 5.62
N LYS A 20 -14.52 18.58 6.21
CA LYS A 20 -14.64 19.86 5.47
C LYS A 20 -13.54 20.02 4.42
N LEU A 21 -12.31 19.61 4.74
CA LEU A 21 -11.20 19.63 3.78
C LEU A 21 -11.41 18.65 2.61
N ARG A 22 -12.01 17.49 2.85
CA ARG A 22 -12.39 16.53 1.78
C ARG A 22 -13.48 17.12 0.90
N GLU A 23 -14.51 17.71 1.50
CA GLU A 23 -15.61 18.38 0.79
C GLU A 23 -15.09 19.54 -0.07
N SER A 24 -14.21 20.40 0.46
CA SER A 24 -13.62 21.51 -0.31
C SER A 24 -12.73 21.07 -1.47
N ARG A 25 -12.22 19.83 -1.42
CA ARG A 25 -11.40 19.23 -2.48
C ARG A 25 -12.21 18.33 -3.42
N ASN A 26 -13.54 18.31 -3.29
CA ASN A 26 -14.44 17.43 -4.05
C ASN A 26 -14.02 15.95 -3.98
N TYR A 27 -13.54 15.50 -2.81
CA TYR A 27 -13.17 14.11 -2.60
C TYR A 27 -14.42 13.22 -2.65
N ASP A 28 -14.51 12.37 -3.65
CA ASP A 28 -15.52 11.31 -3.76
C ASP A 28 -14.85 9.93 -3.56
N PRO A 29 -15.21 9.18 -2.49
CA PRO A 29 -14.64 7.86 -2.24
C PRO A 29 -15.01 6.81 -3.31
N LEU A 30 -15.97 7.09 -4.18
CA LEU A 30 -16.41 6.17 -5.24
C LEU A 30 -15.84 6.53 -6.63
N ALA A 31 -15.21 7.71 -6.79
CA ALA A 31 -14.78 8.24 -8.07
C ALA A 31 -13.90 7.27 -8.89
N HIS A 32 -12.99 6.57 -8.22
CA HIS A 32 -12.04 5.66 -8.88
C HIS A 32 -12.41 4.18 -8.78
N ARG A 33 -13.55 3.84 -8.17
CA ARG A 33 -13.93 2.43 -7.89
C ARG A 33 -13.96 1.55 -9.14
N LYS A 34 -14.43 2.10 -10.27
CA LYS A 34 -14.49 1.36 -11.55
C LYS A 34 -13.09 1.15 -12.14
N GLU A 35 -12.25 2.17 -12.11
CA GLU A 35 -10.88 2.11 -12.62
C GLU A 35 -10.02 1.16 -11.77
N ASP A 36 -10.13 1.25 -10.45
CA ASP A 36 -9.42 0.37 -9.51
C ASP A 36 -9.87 -1.09 -9.65
N SER A 37 -11.17 -1.33 -9.91
CA SER A 37 -11.66 -2.69 -10.22
C SER A 37 -11.17 -3.21 -11.58
N GLN A 38 -10.99 -2.36 -12.58
CA GLN A 38 -10.39 -2.74 -13.87
C GLN A 38 -8.88 -3.00 -13.77
N ARG A 39 -8.16 -2.24 -12.94
CA ARG A 39 -6.73 -2.44 -12.65
C ARG A 39 -6.47 -3.73 -11.88
N SER A 40 -7.50 -4.31 -11.26
CA SER A 40 -7.40 -5.56 -10.52
C SER A 40 -7.44 -6.80 -11.43
N ARG A 41 -6.36 -7.58 -11.36
CA ARG A 41 -6.18 -9.01 -11.75
C ARG A 41 -6.48 -9.44 -13.19
N GLY A 42 -7.72 -9.28 -13.68
CA GLY A 42 -8.16 -9.93 -14.92
C GLY A 42 -7.98 -9.09 -16.19
N ARG A 43 -8.22 -7.77 -16.10
CA ARG A 43 -8.32 -6.85 -17.25
C ARG A 43 -7.07 -6.00 -17.52
N ALA A 44 -6.05 -6.11 -16.68
CA ALA A 44 -4.77 -5.43 -16.88
C ALA A 44 -4.02 -6.00 -18.10
N SER A 45 -3.30 -5.14 -18.84
CA SER A 45 -2.45 -5.56 -19.96
C SER A 45 -1.32 -6.48 -19.48
N MET A 46 -0.70 -7.23 -20.40
CA MET A 46 0.48 -8.06 -20.03
C MET A 46 1.62 -7.21 -19.47
N GLU A 47 1.90 -6.05 -20.08
CA GLU A 47 2.90 -5.10 -19.57
C GLU A 47 2.59 -4.64 -18.13
N THR A 48 1.32 -4.34 -17.86
CA THR A 48 0.89 -3.93 -16.51
C THR A 48 1.08 -5.06 -15.50
N LYS A 49 0.78 -6.31 -15.90
CA LYS A 49 0.97 -7.49 -15.04
C LYS A 49 2.45 -7.76 -14.75
N GLU A 50 3.34 -7.53 -15.71
CA GLU A 50 4.78 -7.62 -15.48
C GLU A 50 5.26 -6.56 -14.50
N LEU A 51 4.81 -5.30 -14.63
CA LEU A 51 5.11 -4.24 -13.66
C LEU A 51 4.62 -4.59 -12.23
N TYR A 52 3.47 -5.26 -12.12
CA TYR A 52 3.00 -5.75 -10.83
C TYR A 52 3.93 -6.81 -10.23
N LYS A 53 4.45 -7.74 -11.06
CA LYS A 53 5.43 -8.75 -10.62
C LYS A 53 6.77 -8.12 -10.24
N GLU A 54 7.20 -7.07 -10.93
CA GLU A 54 8.42 -6.31 -10.56
C GLU A 54 8.30 -5.71 -9.16
N THR A 55 7.10 -5.26 -8.78
CA THR A 55 6.86 -4.76 -7.41
C THR A 55 6.99 -5.88 -6.36
N VAL A 56 6.72 -7.13 -6.72
CA VAL A 56 6.99 -8.30 -5.85
C VAL A 56 8.48 -8.61 -5.76
N LYS A 57 9.26 -8.38 -6.82
CA LYS A 57 10.73 -8.53 -6.75
C LYS A 57 11.37 -7.52 -5.77
N LEU A 58 10.87 -6.29 -5.73
CA LEU A 58 11.29 -5.31 -4.71
C LEU A 58 11.00 -5.81 -3.28
N TYR A 59 9.93 -6.60 -3.12
CA TYR A 59 9.61 -7.21 -1.84
C TYR A 59 10.57 -8.36 -1.49
N GLU A 60 11.00 -9.16 -2.47
CA GLU A 60 12.08 -10.14 -2.29
C GLU A 60 13.39 -9.46 -1.87
N GLU A 61 13.74 -8.35 -2.52
CA GLU A 61 14.92 -7.55 -2.18
C GLU A 61 14.86 -6.99 -0.75
N PHE A 62 13.69 -6.51 -0.32
CA PHE A 62 13.47 -6.11 1.07
C PHE A 62 13.72 -7.27 2.05
N LEU A 63 13.12 -8.44 1.80
CA LEU A 63 13.25 -9.60 2.69
C LEU A 63 14.69 -10.12 2.78
N THR A 64 15.44 -10.04 1.69
CA THR A 64 16.84 -10.47 1.63
C THR A 64 17.79 -9.43 2.25
N SER A 65 17.59 -8.13 1.99
CA SER A 65 18.43 -7.05 2.54
C SER A 65 18.29 -6.88 4.05
N GLU A 66 17.09 -7.02 4.59
CA GLU A 66 16.83 -6.98 6.04
C GLU A 66 17.20 -8.29 6.76
N GLY A 67 17.75 -9.28 6.02
CA GLY A 67 18.19 -10.56 6.58
C GLY A 67 17.05 -11.44 7.09
N VAL A 68 15.81 -11.20 6.66
CA VAL A 68 14.63 -12.00 7.02
C VAL A 68 14.71 -13.38 6.35
N ILE A 69 15.27 -13.43 5.13
CA ILE A 69 15.35 -14.66 4.31
C ILE A 69 16.72 -14.71 3.58
N PRO A 70 17.28 -15.91 3.27
CA PRO A 70 18.54 -16.02 2.51
C PRO A 70 18.52 -15.32 1.15
N ALA A 71 19.66 -14.80 0.71
CA ALA A 71 19.81 -13.99 -0.51
C ALA A 71 19.34 -14.65 -1.82
N GLU A 72 19.30 -15.98 -1.88
CA GLU A 72 18.85 -16.74 -3.07
C GLU A 72 17.34 -17.02 -3.07
N PHE A 73 16.62 -16.52 -2.08
CA PHE A 73 15.20 -16.79 -1.94
C PHE A 73 14.36 -16.07 -2.98
N ARG A 74 13.35 -16.79 -3.50
CA ARG A 74 12.34 -16.25 -4.40
C ARG A 74 10.96 -16.53 -3.84
N ILE A 75 10.08 -15.56 -3.96
CA ILE A 75 8.67 -15.70 -3.68
C ILE A 75 8.06 -16.51 -4.82
N THR A 76 7.51 -17.66 -4.47
CA THR A 76 6.88 -18.60 -5.41
C THR A 76 5.42 -18.82 -5.05
N GLU A 77 4.76 -19.72 -5.77
CA GLU A 77 3.41 -20.17 -5.48
C GLU A 77 3.25 -20.60 -4.02
N ASN A 78 2.10 -20.26 -3.43
CA ASN A 78 1.72 -20.51 -2.04
C ASN A 78 2.54 -19.78 -0.96
N PHE A 79 3.37 -18.80 -1.34
CA PHE A 79 4.06 -17.97 -0.34
C PHE A 79 3.05 -17.25 0.58
N PRO A 80 3.27 -17.26 1.92
CA PRO A 80 2.30 -16.75 2.88
C PRO A 80 2.02 -15.26 2.68
N VAL A 81 0.76 -14.87 2.87
CA VAL A 81 0.34 -13.47 2.81
C VAL A 81 1.09 -12.65 3.89
N PRO A 82 1.78 -11.56 3.51
CA PRO A 82 2.48 -10.69 4.45
C PRO A 82 1.58 -10.16 5.54
N LYS A 83 2.11 -10.07 6.77
CA LYS A 83 1.39 -9.42 7.87
C LYS A 83 1.37 -7.91 7.67
N ILE A 84 0.39 -7.23 8.27
CA ILE A 84 0.29 -5.76 8.17
C ILE A 84 1.55 -5.03 8.67
N GLU A 85 2.23 -5.54 9.69
CA GLU A 85 3.48 -4.95 10.20
C GLU A 85 4.65 -5.13 9.23
N GLU A 86 4.68 -6.24 8.50
CA GLU A 86 5.66 -6.53 7.46
C GLU A 86 5.43 -5.61 6.25
N LEU A 87 4.18 -5.46 5.81
CA LEU A 87 3.81 -4.51 4.75
C LEU A 87 4.18 -3.08 5.12
N LYS A 88 3.94 -2.64 6.36
CA LYS A 88 4.36 -1.31 6.82
C LYS A 88 5.88 -1.13 6.78
N SER A 89 6.63 -2.17 7.16
CA SER A 89 8.09 -2.12 7.17
C SER A 89 8.64 -2.08 5.74
N PHE A 90 8.08 -2.90 4.85
CA PHE A 90 8.41 -2.88 3.43
C PHE A 90 8.09 -1.52 2.79
N ILE A 91 6.93 -0.93 3.07
CA ILE A 91 6.58 0.40 2.55
C ILE A 91 7.61 1.43 3.02
N ARG A 92 8.02 1.42 4.29
CA ARG A 92 9.06 2.34 4.80
C ARG A 92 10.41 2.12 4.11
N TRP A 93 10.82 0.87 3.93
CA TRP A 93 12.05 0.52 3.23
C TRP A 93 12.02 1.00 1.77
N TYR A 94 10.93 0.73 1.06
CA TYR A 94 10.75 1.16 -0.33
C TYR A 94 10.79 2.68 -0.47
N ILE A 95 10.20 3.40 0.48
CA ILE A 95 10.26 4.87 0.49
C ILE A 95 11.69 5.36 0.72
N ALA A 96 12.37 4.79 1.72
CA ALA A 96 13.74 5.16 2.05
C ALA A 96 14.74 4.85 0.92
N SER A 97 14.43 3.90 0.04
CA SER A 97 15.24 3.57 -1.12
C SER A 97 14.90 4.38 -2.39
N THR A 98 13.89 5.25 -2.36
CA THR A 98 13.50 6.08 -3.51
C THR A 98 14.04 7.50 -3.42
N GLU A 99 14.67 7.99 -4.50
CA GLU A 99 15.22 9.36 -4.60
C GLU A 99 14.15 10.48 -4.62
N GLY A 100 12.87 10.12 -4.77
CA GLY A 100 11.75 11.06 -4.86
C GLY A 100 11.06 11.38 -3.53
N SER A 101 11.82 11.74 -2.49
CA SER A 101 11.27 12.17 -1.20
C SER A 101 11.16 13.70 -1.12
N ILE A 102 10.09 14.20 -0.49
CA ILE A 102 9.99 15.61 -0.06
C ILE A 102 10.02 15.57 1.47
N ASP A 103 11.01 16.24 2.08
CA ASP A 103 11.19 16.28 3.54
C ASP A 103 11.19 14.89 4.20
N ASP A 104 11.95 13.93 3.65
CA ASP A 104 12.04 12.52 4.10
C ASP A 104 10.69 11.79 4.17
N SER A 105 9.65 12.37 3.56
CA SER A 105 8.30 11.87 3.57
C SER A 105 7.91 11.42 2.17
N PRO A 106 7.28 10.24 2.02
CA PRO A 106 6.82 9.79 0.73
C PRO A 106 5.72 10.70 0.21
N THR A 107 5.74 11.01 -1.09
CA THR A 107 4.55 11.54 -1.73
C THR A 107 3.42 10.50 -1.70
N MET A 108 2.21 10.93 -1.31
CA MET A 108 0.99 10.11 -1.30
C MET A 108 0.78 9.30 -2.60
N ARG A 109 1.23 9.85 -3.73
CA ARG A 109 1.17 9.23 -5.06
C ARG A 109 2.01 7.95 -5.13
N THR A 110 3.21 7.94 -4.54
CA THR A 110 4.14 6.81 -4.53
C THR A 110 3.56 5.61 -3.77
N VAL A 111 2.95 5.87 -2.60
CA VAL A 111 2.32 4.82 -1.77
C VAL A 111 1.07 4.25 -2.44
N LEU A 112 0.26 5.09 -3.09
CA LEU A 112 -0.95 4.66 -3.79
C LEU A 112 -0.61 3.80 -5.02
N THR A 113 0.38 4.21 -5.81
CA THR A 113 0.89 3.42 -6.94
C THR A 113 1.45 2.08 -6.48
N PHE A 114 2.23 2.07 -5.39
CA PHE A 114 2.73 0.84 -4.80
C PHE A 114 1.60 -0.12 -4.40
N ALA A 115 0.59 0.35 -3.67
CA ALA A 115 -0.54 -0.50 -3.26
C ALA A 115 -1.34 -1.04 -4.46
N GLN A 116 -1.50 -0.23 -5.51
CA GLN A 116 -2.15 -0.63 -6.76
C GLN A 116 -1.39 -1.72 -7.52
N GLN A 117 -0.06 -1.80 -7.38
CA GLN A 117 0.78 -2.77 -8.09
C GLN A 117 1.10 -4.01 -7.26
N PHE A 118 1.44 -3.84 -5.98
CA PHE A 118 1.88 -4.91 -5.11
C PHE A 118 0.77 -5.92 -4.82
N VAL A 119 -0.44 -5.46 -4.45
CA VAL A 119 -1.56 -6.35 -4.10
C VAL A 119 -1.95 -7.31 -5.24
N PRO A 120 -2.14 -6.84 -6.50
CA PRO A 120 -2.38 -7.77 -7.61
C PRO A 120 -1.12 -8.54 -8.00
N GLY A 121 0.07 -7.95 -7.92
CA GLY A 121 1.34 -8.62 -8.23
C GLY A 121 1.59 -9.83 -7.33
N PHE A 122 1.38 -9.66 -6.03
CA PHE A 122 1.53 -10.72 -5.04
C PHE A 122 0.62 -11.91 -5.37
N TYR A 123 -0.64 -11.65 -5.73
CA TYR A 123 -1.55 -12.71 -6.18
C TYR A 123 -1.08 -13.38 -7.47
N LEU A 124 -0.59 -12.62 -8.46
CA LEU A 124 -0.10 -13.16 -9.73
C LEU A 124 1.12 -14.08 -9.55
N VAL A 125 1.97 -13.80 -8.57
CA VAL A 125 3.18 -14.61 -8.28
C VAL A 125 2.87 -15.80 -7.37
N THR A 126 2.02 -15.59 -6.35
CA THR A 126 1.86 -16.57 -5.26
C THR A 126 0.55 -17.35 -5.32
N GLY A 127 -0.44 -16.88 -6.08
CA GLY A 127 -1.81 -17.38 -6.02
C GLY A 127 -2.58 -16.94 -4.76
N ASN A 128 -1.92 -16.30 -3.79
CA ASN A 128 -2.52 -15.90 -2.52
C ASN A 128 -3.01 -14.45 -2.57
N GLN A 129 -4.23 -14.25 -2.08
CA GLN A 129 -4.86 -12.93 -2.06
C GLN A 129 -4.55 -12.20 -0.75
N ILE A 130 -3.99 -11.00 -0.86
CA ILE A 130 -3.98 -10.04 0.25
C ILE A 130 -5.42 -9.54 0.44
N PRO A 131 -6.02 -9.73 1.64
CA PRO A 131 -7.35 -9.23 1.93
C PRO A 131 -7.38 -7.69 1.92
N PRO A 132 -8.52 -7.09 1.55
CA PRO A 132 -8.70 -5.64 1.52
C PRO A 132 -8.64 -5.00 2.92
#